data_AF-X7F1X9-F1
#
_entry.id   AF-X7F1X9-F1
#
_cell.length_a   1.000
_cell.length_b   1.000
_cell.length_c   1.000
_cell.angle_alpha   90.00
_cell.angle_beta   90.00
_cell.angle_gamma   90.00
#
_symmetry.space_group_name_H-M   'P 1'
#
loop_
_entity.id
_entity.type
_entity.pdbx_description
1 polymer ?
#
loop_
_entity_poly.entity_id
_entity_poly.type
_entity_poly.pdbx_seq_one_letter_code
_entity_poly.pdbx_strand_id
1 'polypeptide(L)'
;MPTDTPLLQPTRLLDFTAGSIQDLIDGRGWRDLDQHRRIGAAYDFVRNQIRFGYNRRDDIRASDVLADGYGQCNTKATLLMALLRGLDVPCRLHGFTIHKALQRGVVPEAVYALAPAEILHSWVEVRVDGRWVNLEGFILDADYLAALQTAFPDRQSLCGYGVGTDDLGTPQVAWRGGDTYIQRTGIARDLGLYDDPDTFYRDHRQAFGPLRDWLYSRLVRHWMNARVGQIRGGRVPSIPDLPAPHTVRRRSTPQPGASSSHET
;
A
#
# COMPACT_ATOMS: atom_id res chain seq x y z
N MET A 1 -12.37 -31.17 -7.75
CA MET A 1 -11.55 -30.03 -7.31
C MET A 1 -11.94 -28.85 -8.17
N PRO A 2 -12.43 -27.71 -7.64
CA PRO A 2 -12.51 -26.51 -8.46
C PRO A 2 -11.07 -26.22 -8.89
N THR A 3 -10.82 -26.28 -10.18
CA THR A 3 -9.50 -26.07 -10.76
C THR A 3 -9.07 -24.65 -10.46
N ASP A 4 -8.04 -24.46 -9.62
CA ASP A 4 -7.39 -23.16 -9.35
C ASP A 4 -6.72 -22.57 -10.60
N THR A 5 -6.87 -23.21 -11.77
CA THR A 5 -6.30 -22.84 -13.06
C THR A 5 -6.41 -21.35 -13.39
N PRO A 6 -7.56 -20.64 -13.24
CA PRO A 6 -7.62 -19.21 -13.56
C PRO A 6 -6.82 -18.35 -12.55
N LEU A 7 -6.69 -18.79 -11.30
CA LEU A 7 -6.02 -18.06 -10.23
C LEU A 7 -4.48 -18.13 -10.28
N LEU A 8 -3.95 -18.86 -11.27
CA LEU A 8 -2.54 -18.96 -11.59
C LEU A 8 -2.20 -18.43 -12.99
N GLN A 9 -3.19 -18.02 -13.79
CA GLN A 9 -2.90 -17.54 -15.14
C GLN A 9 -2.27 -16.14 -15.14
N PRO A 10 -1.36 -15.87 -16.09
CA PRO A 10 -0.91 -14.51 -16.36
C PRO A 10 -2.02 -13.69 -17.01
N THR A 11 -1.97 -12.38 -16.81
CA THR A 11 -2.81 -11.41 -17.50
C THR A 11 -1.96 -10.24 -17.99
N ARG A 12 -2.58 -9.23 -18.61
CA ARG A 12 -1.85 -8.02 -19.00
C ARG A 12 -1.30 -7.28 -17.78
N LEU A 13 -2.03 -7.23 -16.66
CA LEU A 13 -1.59 -6.59 -15.42
C LEU A 13 -0.77 -7.52 -14.53
N LEU A 14 -1.11 -8.81 -14.48
CA LEU A 14 -0.37 -9.84 -13.77
C LEU A 14 0.70 -10.45 -14.69
N ASP A 15 1.59 -9.60 -15.19
CA ASP A 15 2.65 -9.96 -16.13
C ASP A 15 3.86 -10.58 -15.43
N PHE A 16 3.61 -11.58 -14.58
CA PHE A 16 4.65 -12.19 -13.74
C PHE A 16 5.72 -12.94 -14.55
N THR A 17 5.47 -13.23 -15.83
CA THR A 17 6.47 -13.78 -16.77
C THR A 17 7.46 -12.74 -17.28
N ALA A 18 7.28 -11.46 -16.96
CA ALA A 18 8.26 -10.41 -17.27
C ALA A 18 9.60 -10.68 -16.57
N GLY A 19 10.71 -10.44 -17.29
CA GLY A 19 12.06 -10.69 -16.79
C GLY A 19 12.32 -10.04 -15.43
N SER A 20 11.95 -8.77 -15.24
CA SER A 20 12.16 -8.07 -13.95
C SER A 20 11.44 -8.71 -12.76
N ILE A 21 10.28 -9.34 -12.97
CA ILE A 21 9.56 -10.06 -11.91
C ILE A 21 10.22 -11.41 -11.63
N GLN A 22 10.59 -12.14 -12.69
CA GLN A 22 11.30 -13.43 -12.56
C GLN A 22 12.68 -13.24 -11.89
N ASP A 23 13.45 -12.24 -12.32
CA ASP A 23 14.75 -11.88 -11.75
C ASP A 23 14.65 -11.55 -10.26
N LEU A 24 13.59 -10.84 -9.84
CA LEU A 24 13.34 -10.58 -8.42
C LEU A 24 13.04 -11.86 -7.66
N ILE A 25 12.16 -12.73 -8.17
CA ILE A 25 11.79 -13.99 -7.53
C ILE A 25 13.02 -14.90 -7.37
N ASP A 26 13.80 -15.05 -8.44
CA ASP A 26 14.97 -15.91 -8.51
C ASP A 26 16.11 -15.34 -7.65
N GLY A 27 16.39 -14.04 -7.78
CA GLY A 27 17.43 -13.35 -7.00
C GLY A 27 17.17 -13.32 -5.49
N ARG A 28 15.92 -13.54 -5.07
CA ARG A 28 15.55 -13.68 -3.65
C ARG A 28 15.49 -15.13 -3.16
N GLY A 29 15.66 -16.11 -4.05
CA GLY A 29 15.55 -17.54 -3.72
C GLY A 29 14.17 -17.95 -3.22
N TRP A 30 13.11 -17.21 -3.58
CA TRP A 30 11.78 -17.45 -3.03
C TRP A 30 11.17 -18.77 -3.52
N ARG A 31 11.58 -19.27 -4.68
CA ARG A 31 11.10 -20.56 -5.20
C ARG A 31 11.44 -21.74 -4.30
N ASP A 32 12.55 -21.67 -3.58
CA ASP A 32 13.02 -22.76 -2.72
C ASP A 32 12.34 -22.77 -1.34
N LEU A 33 11.53 -21.75 -1.05
CA LEU A 33 10.74 -21.66 0.17
C LEU A 33 9.49 -22.56 0.08
N ASP A 34 8.99 -23.01 1.23
CA ASP A 34 7.66 -23.59 1.32
C ASP A 34 6.56 -22.53 1.03
N GLN A 35 5.34 -22.97 0.73
CA GLN A 35 4.25 -22.07 0.32
C GLN A 35 3.98 -20.96 1.34
N HIS A 36 3.97 -21.26 2.64
CA HIS A 36 3.73 -20.25 3.67
C HIS A 36 4.83 -19.18 3.62
N ARG A 37 6.10 -19.59 3.54
CA ARG A 37 7.23 -18.67 3.43
C ARG A 37 7.25 -17.89 2.11
N ARG A 38 6.82 -18.46 0.99
CA ARG A 38 6.64 -17.75 -0.30
C ARG A 38 5.66 -16.59 -0.16
N ILE A 39 4.48 -16.85 0.43
CA ILE A 39 3.45 -15.84 0.66
C ILE A 39 4.00 -14.72 1.54
N GLY A 40 4.60 -15.08 2.68
CA GLY A 40 5.14 -14.10 3.62
C GLY A 40 6.24 -13.24 3.00
N ALA A 41 7.16 -13.84 2.23
CA ALA A 41 8.25 -13.11 1.62
C ALA A 41 7.78 -12.13 0.53
N ALA A 42 6.84 -12.55 -0.32
CA ALA A 42 6.22 -11.67 -1.32
C ALA A 42 5.41 -10.53 -0.63
N TYR A 43 4.64 -10.87 0.40
CA TYR A 43 3.88 -9.90 1.20
C TYR A 43 4.80 -8.86 1.84
N ASP A 44 5.84 -9.28 2.55
CA ASP A 44 6.77 -8.39 3.25
C ASP A 44 7.56 -7.51 2.29
N PHE A 45 7.92 -8.04 1.11
CA PHE A 45 8.53 -7.24 0.05
C PHE A 45 7.59 -6.14 -0.44
N VAL A 46 6.36 -6.48 -0.83
CA VAL A 46 5.39 -5.49 -1.30
C VAL A 46 5.05 -4.49 -0.20
N ARG A 47 4.93 -4.94 1.05
CA ARG A 47 4.65 -4.05 2.18
C ARG A 47 5.76 -3.04 2.41
N ASN A 48 7.00 -3.52 2.53
CA ASN A 48 8.08 -2.71 3.10
C ASN A 48 9.08 -2.16 2.07
N GLN A 49 9.22 -2.80 0.91
CA GLN A 49 10.20 -2.40 -0.10
C GLN A 49 9.56 -1.63 -1.27
N ILE A 50 8.28 -1.88 -1.54
CA ILE A 50 7.47 -1.06 -2.45
C ILE A 50 6.79 0.01 -1.61
N ARG A 51 7.33 1.24 -1.65
CA ARG A 51 6.87 2.32 -0.78
C ARG A 51 5.39 2.65 -1.02
N PHE A 52 4.67 3.06 0.03
CA PHE A 52 3.36 3.67 -0.18
C PHE A 52 3.51 4.95 -1.02
N GLY A 53 2.67 5.09 -2.04
CA GLY A 53 2.66 6.20 -3.01
C GLY A 53 1.56 6.04 -4.05
N TYR A 54 1.46 6.97 -4.99
CA TYR A 54 0.37 7.08 -5.96
C TYR A 54 0.92 7.03 -7.38
N ASN A 55 0.65 5.93 -8.09
CA ASN A 55 1.08 5.74 -9.47
C ASN A 55 0.25 6.59 -10.44
N ARG A 56 0.64 6.56 -11.72
CA ARG A 56 -0.02 7.30 -12.79
C ARG A 56 -1.50 6.91 -12.98
N ARG A 57 -1.83 5.64 -12.77
CA ARG A 57 -3.15 5.00 -12.92
C ARG A 57 -3.18 3.71 -12.09
N ASP A 58 -4.38 3.19 -11.85
CA ASP A 58 -4.58 1.89 -11.20
C ASP A 58 -4.26 0.69 -12.11
N ASP A 59 -4.52 0.82 -13.41
CA ASP A 59 -4.46 -0.28 -14.39
C ASP A 59 -3.08 -0.40 -15.09
N ILE A 60 -2.00 -0.35 -14.30
CA ILE A 60 -0.62 -0.51 -14.76
C ILE A 60 -0.05 -1.89 -14.43
N ARG A 61 0.91 -2.37 -15.23
CA ARG A 61 1.46 -3.72 -15.11
C ARG A 61 2.20 -3.92 -13.78
N ALA A 62 2.25 -5.13 -13.25
CA ALA A 62 3.03 -5.44 -12.06
C ALA A 62 4.52 -5.10 -12.26
N SER A 63 5.07 -5.38 -13.44
CA SER A 63 6.44 -4.98 -13.79
C SER A 63 6.65 -3.45 -13.77
N ASP A 64 5.67 -2.66 -14.19
CA ASP A 64 5.70 -1.19 -14.10
C ASP A 64 5.69 -0.72 -12.64
N VAL A 65 4.85 -1.34 -11.78
CA VAL A 65 4.79 -1.02 -10.33
C VAL A 65 6.11 -1.34 -9.65
N LEU A 66 6.72 -2.47 -10.00
CA LEU A 66 8.03 -2.85 -9.51
C LEU A 66 9.09 -1.82 -9.92
N ALA A 67 9.08 -1.38 -11.19
CA ALA A 67 10.01 -0.37 -11.70
C ALA A 67 9.80 1.02 -11.05
N ASP A 68 8.55 1.41 -10.78
CA ASP A 68 8.23 2.65 -10.05
C ASP A 68 8.79 2.60 -8.61
N GLY A 69 8.83 1.41 -7.98
CA GLY A 69 9.32 1.22 -6.60
C GLY A 69 8.36 1.75 -5.52
N TYR A 70 7.15 2.13 -5.90
CA TYR A 70 6.08 2.57 -5.00
C TYR A 70 4.71 2.24 -5.58
N GLY A 71 3.69 2.22 -4.71
CA GLY A 71 2.32 2.26 -5.15
C GLY A 71 1.27 2.34 -4.05
N GLN A 72 0.02 2.35 -4.49
CA GLN A 72 -1.17 2.40 -3.64
C GLN A 72 -1.82 1.02 -3.54
N CYS A 73 -2.89 0.88 -2.78
CA CYS A 73 -3.64 -0.37 -2.59
C CYS A 73 -3.78 -1.20 -3.88
N ASN A 74 -4.40 -0.62 -4.91
CA ASN A 74 -4.69 -1.24 -6.21
C ASN A 74 -3.45 -1.74 -6.97
N THR A 75 -2.44 -0.89 -7.11
CA THR A 75 -1.21 -1.22 -7.84
C THR A 75 -0.31 -2.17 -7.04
N LYS A 76 -0.26 -2.02 -5.71
CA LYS A 76 0.46 -2.93 -4.83
C LYS A 76 -0.24 -4.30 -4.77
N ALA A 77 -1.57 -4.36 -4.81
CA ALA A 77 -2.33 -5.61 -4.98
C ALA A 77 -1.95 -6.30 -6.29
N THR A 78 -1.89 -5.55 -7.39
CA THR A 78 -1.48 -6.07 -8.71
C THR A 78 -0.08 -6.68 -8.67
N LEU A 79 0.90 -5.98 -8.08
CA LEU A 79 2.24 -6.51 -7.90
C LEU A 79 2.28 -7.73 -6.97
N LEU A 80 1.56 -7.69 -5.84
CA LEU A 80 1.50 -8.81 -4.91
C LEU A 80 0.92 -10.07 -5.57
N MET A 81 -0.20 -9.93 -6.30
CA MET A 81 -0.79 -11.04 -7.05
C MET A 81 0.17 -11.61 -8.10
N ALA A 82 0.89 -10.75 -8.83
CA ALA A 82 1.87 -11.21 -9.81
C ALA A 82 3.01 -12.01 -9.16
N LEU A 83 3.55 -11.53 -8.03
CA LEU A 83 4.58 -12.24 -7.28
C LEU A 83 4.07 -13.58 -6.74
N LEU A 84 2.86 -13.60 -6.17
CA LEU A 84 2.23 -14.83 -5.67
C LEU A 84 2.03 -15.86 -6.79
N ARG A 85 1.50 -15.45 -7.94
CA ARG A 85 1.32 -16.37 -9.10
C ARG A 85 2.65 -16.84 -9.68
N GLY A 86 3.66 -15.97 -9.76
CA GLY A 86 5.01 -16.34 -10.16
C GLY A 86 5.69 -17.36 -9.22
N LEU A 87 5.20 -17.45 -7.98
CA LEU A 87 5.60 -18.40 -6.93
C LEU A 87 4.67 -19.62 -6.81
N ASP A 88 3.76 -19.80 -7.77
CA ASP A 88 2.77 -20.88 -7.81
C ASP A 88 1.80 -20.85 -6.61
N VAL A 89 1.42 -19.65 -6.18
CA VAL A 89 0.41 -19.43 -5.14
C VAL A 89 -0.87 -18.89 -5.79
N PRO A 90 -1.97 -19.68 -5.80
CA PRO A 90 -3.27 -19.19 -6.26
C PRO A 90 -3.77 -18.02 -5.43
N CYS A 91 -4.17 -16.95 -6.08
CA CYS A 91 -4.71 -15.76 -5.43
C CYS A 91 -5.81 -15.11 -6.26
N ARG A 92 -6.71 -14.40 -5.58
CA ARG A 92 -7.80 -13.62 -6.18
C ARG A 92 -7.82 -12.20 -5.61
N LEU A 93 -8.49 -11.31 -6.31
CA LEU A 93 -8.71 -9.93 -5.89
C LEU A 93 -10.08 -9.79 -5.24
N HIS A 94 -10.18 -8.97 -4.20
CA HIS A 94 -11.45 -8.53 -3.65
C HIS A 94 -11.56 -7.01 -3.82
N GLY A 95 -12.61 -6.57 -4.52
CA GLY A 95 -12.82 -5.18 -4.87
C GLY A 95 -13.75 -4.46 -3.89
N PHE A 96 -13.47 -3.18 -3.62
CA PHE A 96 -14.26 -2.33 -2.74
C PHE A 96 -14.33 -0.89 -3.26
N THR A 97 -15.22 -0.11 -2.67
CA THR A 97 -15.01 1.32 -2.54
C THR A 97 -14.72 1.69 -1.09
N ILE A 98 -13.91 2.73 -0.89
CA ILE A 98 -13.62 3.31 0.43
C ILE A 98 -14.02 4.79 0.47
N HIS A 99 -14.38 5.31 1.64
CA HIS A 99 -14.62 6.74 1.81
C HIS A 99 -13.34 7.56 1.64
N LYS A 100 -13.43 8.68 0.91
CA LYS A 100 -12.26 9.56 0.68
C LYS A 100 -11.61 10.13 1.94
N ALA A 101 -12.32 10.12 3.06
CA ALA A 101 -11.80 10.47 4.38
C ALA A 101 -10.49 9.73 4.69
N LEU A 102 -10.38 8.47 4.25
CA LEU A 102 -9.19 7.67 4.43
C LEU A 102 -7.94 8.28 3.77
N GLN A 103 -8.11 8.98 2.64
CA GLN A 103 -7.01 9.62 1.93
C GLN A 103 -6.77 11.08 2.36
N ARG A 104 -7.58 11.65 3.26
CA ARG A 104 -7.38 13.01 3.76
C ARG A 104 -6.02 13.13 4.45
N GLY A 105 -5.34 14.26 4.30
CA GLY A 105 -3.96 14.44 4.77
C GLY A 105 -2.92 14.03 3.72
N VAL A 106 -3.14 12.93 3.00
CA VAL A 106 -2.36 12.61 1.80
C VAL A 106 -2.82 13.44 0.60
N VAL A 107 -4.12 13.41 0.32
CA VAL A 107 -4.74 14.28 -0.68
C VAL A 107 -4.66 15.73 -0.17
N PRO A 108 -4.13 16.66 -0.97
CA PRO A 108 -4.08 18.07 -0.59
C PRO A 108 -5.44 18.68 -0.37
N GLU A 109 -5.62 19.43 0.73
CA GLU A 109 -6.91 20.07 1.07
C GLU A 109 -7.43 20.97 -0.06
N ALA A 110 -6.52 21.64 -0.79
CA ALA A 110 -6.86 22.48 -1.95
C ALA A 110 -7.62 21.73 -3.07
N VAL A 111 -7.46 20.40 -3.16
CA VAL A 111 -8.13 19.56 -4.17
C VAL A 111 -9.03 18.48 -3.54
N TYR A 112 -9.06 18.36 -2.22
CA TYR A 112 -9.81 17.32 -1.51
C TYR A 112 -11.33 17.41 -1.73
N ALA A 113 -11.87 18.63 -1.89
CA ALA A 113 -13.27 18.85 -2.24
C ALA A 113 -13.63 18.27 -3.62
N LEU A 114 -12.67 18.21 -4.54
CA LEU A 114 -12.85 17.71 -5.91
C LEU A 114 -12.72 16.18 -6.00
N ALA A 115 -12.15 15.55 -4.97
CA ALA A 115 -12.07 14.09 -4.89
C ALA A 115 -13.47 13.48 -4.70
N PRO A 116 -13.75 12.33 -5.35
CA PRO A 116 -15.04 11.65 -5.26
C PRO A 116 -15.30 11.22 -3.81
N ALA A 117 -16.56 11.09 -3.41
CA ALA A 117 -16.90 10.66 -2.05
C ALA A 117 -16.36 9.26 -1.72
N GLU A 118 -16.36 8.39 -2.74
CA GLU A 118 -15.87 7.02 -2.67
C GLU A 118 -14.75 6.79 -3.67
N ILE A 119 -13.82 5.93 -3.30
CA ILE A 119 -12.60 5.65 -4.06
C ILE A 119 -12.45 4.15 -4.26
N LEU A 120 -12.16 3.74 -5.49
CA LEU A 120 -11.88 2.34 -5.81
C LEU A 120 -10.70 1.80 -5.00
N HIS A 121 -10.90 0.63 -4.41
CA HIS A 121 -9.96 -0.01 -3.51
C HIS A 121 -9.97 -1.52 -3.74
N SER A 122 -8.90 -2.19 -3.33
CA SER A 122 -8.81 -3.65 -3.42
C SER A 122 -7.78 -4.22 -2.45
N TRP A 123 -7.95 -5.48 -2.13
CA TRP A 123 -6.93 -6.32 -1.50
C TRP A 123 -6.82 -7.68 -2.18
N VAL A 124 -5.83 -8.47 -1.73
CA VAL A 124 -5.57 -9.80 -2.27
C VAL A 124 -6.04 -10.86 -1.28
N GLU A 125 -6.62 -11.93 -1.77
CA GLU A 125 -6.90 -13.13 -0.97
C GLU A 125 -6.06 -14.30 -1.47
N VAL A 126 -5.50 -15.07 -0.54
CA VAL A 126 -4.71 -16.29 -0.80
C VAL A 126 -5.28 -17.47 -0.04
N ARG A 127 -5.05 -18.68 -0.52
CA ARG A 127 -5.44 -19.90 0.20
C ARG A 127 -4.29 -20.40 1.07
N VAL A 128 -4.53 -20.53 2.37
CA VAL A 128 -3.58 -21.06 3.38
C VAL A 128 -4.30 -22.15 4.13
N ASP A 129 -3.77 -23.36 4.20
CA ASP A 129 -4.36 -24.50 4.93
C ASP A 129 -5.86 -24.73 4.62
N GLY A 130 -6.24 -24.58 3.34
CA GLY A 130 -7.62 -24.78 2.88
C GLY A 130 -8.59 -23.63 3.14
N ARG A 131 -8.16 -22.54 3.80
CA ARG A 131 -8.97 -21.33 4.02
C ARG A 131 -8.47 -20.13 3.21
N TRP A 132 -9.39 -19.23 2.86
CA TRP A 132 -9.03 -17.93 2.31
C TRP A 132 -8.55 -17.00 3.42
N VAL A 133 -7.45 -16.31 3.16
CA VAL A 133 -6.80 -15.35 4.05
C VAL A 133 -6.70 -14.01 3.33
N ASN A 134 -7.12 -12.95 4.01
CA ASN A 134 -7.16 -11.60 3.46
C ASN A 134 -5.81 -10.89 3.68
N LEU A 135 -5.22 -10.38 2.60
CA LEU A 135 -3.98 -9.64 2.62
C LEU A 135 -4.27 -8.17 2.29
N GLU A 136 -4.62 -7.33 3.27
CA GLU A 136 -4.87 -5.89 3.07
C GLU A 136 -3.79 -5.01 3.72
N GLY A 137 -3.13 -5.49 4.78
CA GLY A 137 -2.12 -4.73 5.54
C GLY A 137 -0.83 -4.35 4.79
N PHE A 138 -0.66 -4.78 3.54
CA PHE A 138 0.55 -4.52 2.75
C PHE A 138 0.68 -3.07 2.25
N ILE A 139 -0.35 -2.25 2.43
CA ILE A 139 -0.43 -0.93 1.77
C ILE A 139 0.64 0.02 2.32
N LEU A 140 0.77 0.10 3.65
CA LEU A 140 1.68 1.02 4.32
C LEU A 140 2.99 0.32 4.69
N ASP A 141 4.10 0.94 4.26
CA ASP A 141 5.43 0.54 4.70
C ASP A 141 5.65 0.87 6.19
N ALA A 142 6.54 0.11 6.84
CA ALA A 142 6.78 0.19 8.28
C ALA A 142 7.16 1.61 8.74
N ASP A 143 8.03 2.30 8.00
CA ASP A 143 8.47 3.66 8.32
C ASP A 143 7.31 4.66 8.29
N TYR A 144 6.44 4.54 7.29
CA TYR A 144 5.24 5.40 7.18
C TYR A 144 4.28 5.18 8.36
N LEU A 145 3.99 3.91 8.69
CA LEU A 145 3.12 3.58 9.81
C LEU A 145 3.72 4.04 11.15
N ALA A 146 5.01 3.81 11.38
CA ALA A 146 5.70 4.24 12.60
C ALA A 146 5.67 5.77 12.78
N ALA A 147 5.79 6.52 11.69
CA ALA A 147 5.66 7.97 11.74
C ALA A 147 4.25 8.42 12.16
N LEU A 148 3.20 7.74 11.70
CA LEU A 148 1.83 8.01 12.13
C LEU A 148 1.59 7.62 13.60
N GLN A 149 2.10 6.48 14.04
CA GLN A 149 2.05 6.06 15.44
C GLN A 149 2.75 7.07 16.36
N THR A 150 3.89 7.60 15.93
CA THR A 150 4.62 8.65 16.66
C THR A 150 3.86 9.97 16.71
N ALA A 151 3.16 10.32 15.64
CA ALA A 151 2.37 11.55 15.56
C ALA A 151 1.07 11.48 16.38
N PHE A 152 0.56 10.27 16.63
CA PHE A 152 -0.71 10.02 17.33
C PHE A 152 -0.56 8.93 18.41
N PRO A 153 0.31 9.11 19.42
CA PRO A 153 0.66 8.07 20.40
C PRO A 153 -0.53 7.63 21.27
N ASP A 154 -1.47 8.54 21.54
CA ASP A 154 -2.62 8.27 22.42
C ASP A 154 -3.88 7.85 21.64
N ARG A 155 -3.78 7.63 20.32
CA ARG A 155 -4.93 7.26 19.49
C ARG A 155 -4.96 5.76 19.22
N GLN A 156 -6.08 5.14 19.57
CA GLN A 156 -6.38 3.78 19.13
C GLN A 156 -6.93 3.79 17.70
N SER A 157 -7.93 4.61 17.39
CA SER A 157 -8.50 4.69 16.04
C SER A 157 -7.97 5.88 15.22
N LEU A 158 -7.77 5.63 13.92
CA LEU A 158 -7.37 6.62 12.94
C LEU A 158 -8.06 6.37 11.59
N CYS A 159 -8.69 7.41 11.06
CA CYS A 159 -9.21 7.47 9.70
C CYS A 159 -8.64 8.71 9.00
N GLY A 160 -7.76 8.49 8.03
CA GLY A 160 -6.97 9.53 7.37
C GLY A 160 -5.53 9.09 7.16
N TYR A 161 -4.77 9.87 6.41
CA TYR A 161 -3.37 9.60 6.07
C TYR A 161 -3.13 8.24 5.38
N GLY A 162 -4.13 7.68 4.70
CA GLY A 162 -4.05 6.32 4.15
C GLY A 162 -4.26 5.22 5.19
N VAL A 163 -4.80 5.53 6.38
CA VAL A 163 -5.13 4.57 7.44
C VAL A 163 -6.63 4.61 7.71
N GLY A 164 -7.21 3.44 7.95
CA GLY A 164 -8.56 3.23 8.46
C GLY A 164 -8.55 2.02 9.40
N THR A 165 -8.18 2.26 10.66
CA THR A 165 -8.05 1.21 11.71
C THR A 165 -8.64 1.68 13.03
N ASP A 166 -9.12 0.73 13.83
CA ASP A 166 -9.53 0.92 15.23
C ASP A 166 -8.38 0.66 16.23
N ASP A 167 -7.26 0.12 15.75
CA ASP A 167 -6.02 -0.07 16.52
C ASP A 167 -4.81 0.38 15.69
N LEU A 168 -4.32 1.60 15.95
CA LEU A 168 -3.15 2.20 15.34
C LEU A 168 -1.86 1.78 16.06
N GLY A 169 -1.93 1.42 17.34
CA GLY A 169 -0.77 1.01 18.13
C GLY A 169 -0.22 -0.34 17.66
N THR A 170 -1.11 -1.30 17.43
CA THR A 170 -0.76 -2.67 17.03
C THR A 170 -1.63 -3.19 15.87
N PRO A 171 -1.73 -2.49 14.73
CA PRO A 171 -2.56 -2.94 13.63
C PRO A 171 -2.06 -4.27 13.08
N GLN A 172 -2.99 -5.10 12.62
CA GLN A 172 -2.71 -6.44 12.09
C GLN A 172 -2.12 -6.35 10.67
N VAL A 173 -0.91 -5.82 10.53
CA VAL A 173 -0.26 -5.55 9.23
C VAL A 173 0.91 -6.46 8.90
N ALA A 174 1.43 -7.21 9.86
CA ALA A 174 2.46 -8.20 9.62
C ALA A 174 1.80 -9.56 9.36
N TRP A 175 2.06 -10.15 8.19
CA TRP A 175 1.45 -11.43 7.85
C TRP A 175 2.15 -12.58 8.58
N ARG A 176 1.35 -13.40 9.27
CA ARG A 176 1.81 -14.59 10.04
C ARG A 176 0.91 -15.80 9.78
N GLY A 177 0.41 -15.93 8.55
CA GLY A 177 -0.54 -16.98 8.16
C GLY A 177 -2.02 -16.61 8.37
N GLY A 178 -2.33 -15.47 8.98
CA GLY A 178 -3.69 -14.97 9.18
C GLY A 178 -4.00 -13.72 8.35
N ASP A 179 -5.22 -13.23 8.48
CA ASP A 179 -5.63 -12.01 7.79
C ASP A 179 -4.75 -10.82 8.17
N THR A 180 -4.71 -9.79 7.34
CA THR A 180 -4.07 -8.52 7.66
C THR A 180 -4.92 -7.35 7.19
N TYR A 181 -4.95 -6.27 7.96
CA TYR A 181 -5.77 -5.09 7.69
C TYR A 181 -5.10 -3.78 8.14
N ILE A 182 -5.37 -2.69 7.41
CA ILE A 182 -5.00 -1.31 7.77
C ILE A 182 -5.99 -0.24 7.27
N GLN A 183 -6.91 -0.58 6.36
CA GLN A 183 -7.89 0.34 5.77
C GLN A 183 -9.33 -0.17 5.86
N ARG A 184 -9.58 -1.33 6.49
CA ARG A 184 -10.90 -1.97 6.57
C ARG A 184 -12.02 -1.08 7.10
N THR A 185 -11.76 -0.18 8.06
CA THR A 185 -12.81 0.70 8.61
C THR A 185 -13.26 1.78 7.62
N GLY A 186 -12.55 1.96 6.50
CA GLY A 186 -12.89 2.89 5.45
C GLY A 186 -13.80 2.33 4.36
N ILE A 187 -14.12 1.02 4.37
CA ILE A 187 -14.94 0.37 3.32
C ILE A 187 -16.35 0.98 3.31
N ALA A 188 -16.76 1.44 2.12
CA ALA A 188 -18.09 1.97 1.86
C ALA A 188 -18.98 0.93 1.16
N ARG A 189 -18.46 0.24 0.16
CA ARG A 189 -19.17 -0.83 -0.57
C ARG A 189 -18.24 -1.98 -0.92
N ASP A 190 -18.79 -3.18 -0.86
CA ASP A 190 -18.17 -4.41 -1.37
C ASP A 190 -18.57 -4.57 -2.84
N LEU A 191 -17.57 -4.75 -3.72
CA LEU A 191 -17.75 -4.95 -5.16
C LEU A 191 -17.58 -6.42 -5.56
N GLY A 192 -17.20 -7.29 -4.62
CA GLY A 192 -17.09 -8.72 -4.81
C GLY A 192 -15.71 -9.21 -5.23
N LEU A 193 -15.68 -10.50 -5.57
CA LEU A 193 -14.46 -11.26 -5.86
C LEU A 193 -14.19 -11.33 -7.37
N TYR A 194 -12.92 -11.18 -7.71
CA TYR A 194 -12.43 -11.23 -9.08
C TYR A 194 -11.23 -12.16 -9.15
N ASP A 195 -11.18 -13.00 -10.18
CA ASP A 195 -10.02 -13.84 -10.41
C ASP A 195 -8.77 -12.98 -10.66
N ASP A 196 -8.89 -11.82 -11.30
CA ASP A 196 -7.76 -10.99 -11.70
C ASP A 196 -8.12 -9.48 -11.75
N PRO A 197 -7.12 -8.58 -11.65
CA PRO A 197 -7.35 -7.14 -11.70
C PRO A 197 -7.75 -6.61 -13.09
N ASP A 198 -7.45 -7.30 -14.20
CA ASP A 198 -7.90 -6.86 -15.53
C ASP A 198 -9.43 -6.94 -15.64
N THR A 199 -10.03 -8.01 -15.10
CA THR A 199 -11.47 -8.19 -14.99
C THR A 199 -12.07 -7.13 -14.05
N PHE A 200 -11.47 -6.92 -12.87
CA PHE A 200 -11.94 -5.88 -11.95
C PHE A 200 -11.92 -4.47 -12.57
N TYR A 201 -10.82 -4.06 -13.22
CA TYR A 201 -10.73 -2.73 -13.83
C TYR A 201 -11.47 -2.59 -15.16
N ARG A 202 -12.00 -3.68 -15.72
CA ARG A 202 -12.95 -3.62 -16.84
C ARG A 202 -14.34 -3.22 -16.32
N ASP A 203 -14.75 -3.80 -15.20
CA ASP A 203 -16.08 -3.61 -14.64
C ASP A 203 -16.15 -2.35 -13.76
N HIS A 204 -15.04 -2.00 -13.11
CA HIS A 204 -14.93 -0.86 -12.21
C HIS A 204 -13.74 0.04 -12.55
N ARG A 205 -14.01 1.28 -12.97
CA ARG A 205 -12.96 2.30 -13.13
C ARG A 205 -13.27 3.55 -12.36
N GLN A 206 -12.26 4.02 -11.65
CA GLN A 206 -12.23 5.36 -11.12
C GLN A 206 -11.75 6.32 -12.22
N ALA A 207 -12.67 6.74 -13.10
CA ALA A 207 -12.37 7.71 -14.14
C ALA A 207 -12.87 9.11 -13.73
N PHE A 208 -11.97 10.09 -13.71
CA PHE A 208 -12.33 11.48 -13.43
C PHE A 208 -12.60 12.28 -14.71
N GLY A 209 -12.54 11.61 -15.86
CA GLY A 209 -12.59 12.22 -17.18
C GLY A 209 -11.21 12.71 -17.62
N PRO A 210 -10.98 12.88 -18.94
CA PRO A 210 -9.63 13.04 -19.50
C PRO A 210 -8.82 14.19 -18.89
N LEU A 211 -9.48 15.33 -18.63
CA LEU A 211 -8.83 16.51 -18.07
C LEU A 211 -8.37 16.28 -16.61
N ARG A 212 -9.22 15.68 -15.78
CA ARG A 212 -8.89 15.41 -14.39
C ARG A 212 -7.88 14.27 -14.26
N ASP A 213 -7.97 13.26 -15.11
CA ASP A 213 -6.98 12.18 -15.19
C ASP A 213 -5.60 12.72 -15.61
N TRP A 214 -5.57 13.67 -16.56
CA TRP A 214 -4.36 14.38 -16.94
C TRP A 214 -3.82 15.21 -15.76
N LEU A 215 -4.66 16.00 -15.09
CA LEU A 215 -4.26 16.81 -13.95
C LEU A 215 -3.73 15.95 -12.79
N TYR A 216 -4.39 14.83 -12.51
CA TYR A 216 -3.97 13.87 -11.51
C TYR A 216 -2.59 13.30 -11.84
N SER A 217 -2.44 12.75 -13.05
CA SER A 217 -1.21 12.09 -13.48
C SER A 217 -0.02 13.04 -13.62
N ARG A 218 -0.24 14.31 -13.94
CA ARG A 218 0.84 15.30 -14.14
C ARG A 218 1.19 16.11 -12.90
N LEU A 219 0.24 16.38 -12.00
CA LEU A 219 0.45 17.29 -10.87
C LEU A 219 0.05 16.67 -9.53
N VAL A 220 -1.23 16.30 -9.37
CA VAL A 220 -1.78 15.96 -8.04
C VAL A 220 -1.07 14.76 -7.42
N ARG A 221 -0.81 13.69 -8.20
CA ARG A 221 -0.12 12.50 -7.68
C ARG A 221 1.29 12.80 -7.16
N HIS A 222 2.01 13.73 -7.81
CA HIS A 222 3.36 14.10 -7.39
C HIS A 222 3.33 14.89 -6.08
N TRP A 223 2.32 15.74 -5.90
CA TRP A 223 2.09 16.42 -4.63
C TRP A 223 1.70 15.43 -3.51
N MET A 224 0.82 14.49 -3.80
CA MET A 224 0.45 13.41 -2.87
C MET A 224 1.69 12.59 -2.47
N ASN A 225 2.54 12.20 -3.43
CA ASN A 225 3.77 11.46 -3.16
C ASN A 225 4.77 12.26 -2.34
N ALA A 226 4.89 13.58 -2.57
CA ALA A 226 5.70 14.45 -1.75
C ALA A 226 5.18 14.49 -0.30
N ARG A 227 3.86 14.55 -0.09
CA ARG A 227 3.24 14.48 1.25
C ARG A 227 3.45 13.13 1.91
N VAL A 228 3.31 12.03 1.17
CA VAL A 228 3.63 10.69 1.69
C VAL A 228 5.10 10.60 2.13
N GLY A 229 6.02 11.18 1.35
CA GLY A 229 7.42 11.32 1.74
C GLY A 229 7.64 12.17 2.99
N GLN A 230 6.89 13.26 3.16
CA GLN A 230 6.94 14.09 4.37
C GLN A 230 6.43 13.34 5.60
N ILE A 231 5.29 12.65 5.49
CA ILE A 231 4.71 11.84 6.56
C ILE A 231 5.70 10.75 6.98
N ARG A 232 6.25 9.99 6.03
CA ARG A 232 7.31 9.00 6.30
C ARG A 232 8.53 9.61 6.99
N GLY A 233 8.86 10.87 6.67
CA GLY A 233 9.91 11.64 7.33
C GLY A 233 9.53 12.25 8.68
N GLY A 234 8.36 11.92 9.24
CA GLY A 234 7.84 12.41 10.52
C GLY A 234 7.11 13.75 10.47
N ARG A 235 6.89 14.32 9.28
CA ARG A 235 6.13 15.57 9.08
C ARG A 235 4.70 15.24 8.67
N VAL A 236 3.84 15.03 9.66
CA VAL A 236 2.42 14.73 9.46
C VAL A 236 1.63 16.04 9.35
N PRO A 237 0.94 16.32 8.23
CA PRO A 237 0.14 17.53 8.09
C PRO A 237 -1.12 17.44 8.97
N SER A 238 -1.58 18.54 9.56
CA SER A 238 -2.89 18.54 10.22
C SER A 238 -4.02 18.41 9.20
N ILE A 239 -5.10 17.71 9.57
CA ILE A 239 -6.35 17.69 8.79
C ILE A 239 -7.50 18.24 9.65
N PRO A 240 -8.48 18.91 9.05
CA PRO A 240 -9.71 19.26 9.76
C PRO A 240 -10.34 17.97 10.31
N ASP A 241 -10.83 18.03 11.55
CA ASP A 241 -11.49 16.94 12.28
C ASP A 241 -10.56 15.91 12.97
N LEU A 242 -9.23 16.11 12.92
CA LEU A 242 -8.29 15.43 13.82
C LEU A 242 -7.52 16.45 14.68
N PRO A 243 -7.28 16.15 15.98
CA PRO A 243 -6.34 16.92 16.79
C PRO A 243 -4.98 17.03 16.10
N ALA A 244 -4.29 18.15 16.30
CA ALA A 244 -3.00 18.39 15.67
C ALA A 244 -2.00 17.27 16.04
N PRO A 245 -1.24 16.73 15.07
CA PRO A 245 -0.27 15.68 15.35
C PRO A 245 0.84 16.19 16.27
N HIS A 246 1.35 15.32 17.14
CA HIS A 246 2.48 15.65 18.00
C HIS A 246 3.71 15.98 17.14
N THR A 247 4.25 17.19 17.31
CA THR A 247 5.41 17.63 16.54
C THR A 247 6.69 17.17 17.24
N VAL A 248 7.31 16.10 16.75
CA VAL A 248 8.64 15.72 17.22
C VAL A 248 9.67 16.64 16.54
N ARG A 249 10.14 17.67 17.25
CA ARG A 249 11.35 18.40 16.85
C ARG A 249 12.51 17.41 16.77
N ARG A 250 13.07 17.19 15.58
CA ARG A 250 14.36 16.49 15.45
C ARG A 250 15.36 17.18 16.38
N ARG A 251 15.86 16.48 17.40
CA ARG A 251 16.99 16.98 18.20
C ARG A 251 18.15 17.20 17.23
N SER A 252 18.60 18.45 17.13
CA SER A 252 19.86 18.80 16.50
C SER A 252 20.96 18.01 17.20
N THR A 253 21.72 17.24 16.42
CA THR A 253 22.96 16.58 16.87
C THR A 253 23.84 17.64 17.53
N PRO A 254 24.36 17.43 18.75
CA PRO A 254 25.33 18.35 19.31
C PRO A 254 26.59 18.28 18.44
N GLN A 255 27.11 19.43 18.01
CA GLN A 255 28.46 19.54 17.49
C GLN A 255 29.44 19.01 18.55
N PRO A 256 30.44 18.17 18.19
CA PRO A 256 31.49 17.83 19.13
C PRO A 256 32.28 19.11 19.45
N GLY A 257 32.22 19.51 20.71
CA GLY A 257 32.96 20.65 21.24
C GLY A 257 34.47 20.42 21.11
N ALA A 258 35.17 21.47 20.69
CA ALA A 258 36.62 21.52 20.63
C ALA A 258 37.22 21.26 22.02
N SER A 259 38.12 20.28 22.10
CA SER A 259 39.00 20.10 23.25
C SER A 259 39.92 21.32 23.37
N SER A 260 39.84 22.04 24.48
CA SER A 260 40.90 22.96 24.88
C SER A 260 41.98 22.17 25.61
N SER A 261 43.16 22.15 25.01
CA SER A 261 44.42 21.82 25.67
C SER A 261 44.82 23.01 26.56
N HIS A 262 44.89 22.78 27.86
CA HIS A 262 45.66 23.64 28.75
C HIS A 262 46.86 22.85 29.28
N GLU A 263 48.04 23.23 28.80
CA GLU A 263 49.30 23.09 29.53
C GLU A 263 49.21 23.92 30.80
N THR A 264 49.46 23.30 31.96
CA THR A 264 50.47 23.71 32.96
C THR A 264 50.59 22.66 34.04
#